data_AF-A0A4Q9H1Y2-F1
#
_entry.id   AF-A0A4Q9H1Y2-F1
#
_cell.length_a   1.000
_cell.length_b   1.000
_cell.length_c   1.000
_cell.angle_alpha   90.00
_cell.angle_beta   90.00
_cell.angle_gamma   90.00
#
_symmetry.space_group_name_H-M   'P 1'
#
loop_
_entity.id
_entity.type
_entity.pdbx_description
1 polymer ?
#
loop_
_entity_poly.entity_id
_entity_poly.type
_entity_poly.pdbx_seq_one_letter_code
_entity_poly.pdbx_strand_id
1 'polypeptide(L)'
;MSVVLFIHLIAIGIWAGCVATEAVLEIVLEKLPPHESGLALIHAKIDRFVEIPAIVVALATGGQMLHQQASWDNLLVAKVSLGVSAVVLNTIAAFTVQRRLQCLQANDMAGYGLFNRWHERIGVGCVLSIVGAIAVGGYRISV
;
A
#
# COMPACT_ATOMS: atom_id res chain seq x y z
N MET A 1 0.72 3.29 25.91
CA MET A 1 0.47 3.73 24.52
C MET A 1 -0.79 4.58 24.50
N SER A 2 -0.83 5.66 23.72
CA SER A 2 -2.09 6.38 23.50
C SER A 2 -3.05 5.55 22.64
N VAL A 3 -4.36 5.76 22.80
CA VAL A 3 -5.39 5.10 21.98
C VAL A 3 -5.17 5.38 20.49
N VAL A 4 -4.77 6.61 20.16
CA VAL A 4 -4.47 7.03 18.77
C VAL A 4 -3.31 6.23 18.19
N LEU A 5 -2.21 6.05 18.95
CA LEU A 5 -1.08 5.25 18.50
C LEU A 5 -1.47 3.78 18.32
N PHE A 6 -2.30 3.22 19.20
CA PHE A 6 -2.79 1.86 19.05
C PHE A 6 -3.60 1.68 17.76
N ILE A 7 -4.57 2.56 17.49
CA ILE A 7 -5.36 2.53 16.26
C ILE A 7 -4.46 2.70 15.02
N HIS A 8 -3.48 3.61 15.08
CA HIS A 8 -2.53 3.82 13.99
C HIS A 8 -1.74 2.55 13.65
N LEU A 9 -1.22 1.84 14.66
CA LEU A 9 -0.48 0.60 14.44
C LEU A 9 -1.35 -0.53 13.90
N ILE A 10 -2.61 -0.63 14.35
CA ILE A 10 -3.57 -1.58 13.79
C ILE A 10 -3.84 -1.25 12.31
N ALA A 11 -4.05 0.02 11.96
CA ALA A 11 -4.27 0.45 10.58
C ALA A 11 -3.04 0.14 9.69
N ILE A 12 -1.83 0.44 10.15
CA ILE A 12 -0.59 0.06 9.45
C ILE A 12 -0.48 -1.46 9.31
N GLY A 13 -0.80 -2.22 10.36
CA GLY A 13 -0.74 -3.68 10.34
C GLY A 13 -1.70 -4.29 9.32
N ILE A 14 -2.94 -3.79 9.25
CA ILE A 14 -3.93 -4.19 8.23
C ILE A 14 -3.39 -3.85 6.84
N TRP A 15 -2.94 -2.61 6.63
CA TRP A 15 -2.43 -2.16 5.34
C TRP A 15 -1.23 -2.99 4.87
N ALA A 16 -0.21 -3.16 5.71
CA ALA A 16 0.96 -3.98 5.39
C ALA A 16 0.57 -5.45 5.13
N GLY A 17 -0.44 -5.97 5.84
CA GLY A 17 -1.00 -7.30 5.62
C GLY A 17 -1.70 -7.45 4.26
N CYS A 18 -2.42 -6.43 3.80
CA CYS A 18 -3.00 -6.39 2.45
C CYS A 18 -1.90 -6.46 1.38
N VAL A 19 -0.91 -5.56 1.45
CA VAL A 19 0.20 -5.52 0.50
C VAL A 19 0.96 -6.85 0.45
N ALA A 20 1.20 -7.47 1.60
CA ALA A 20 1.83 -8.79 1.65
C ALA A 20 0.96 -9.88 1.01
N THR A 21 -0.35 -9.85 1.25
CA THR A 21 -1.31 -10.78 0.65
C THR A 21 -1.38 -10.61 -0.86
N GLU A 22 -1.44 -9.37 -1.34
CA GLU A 22 -1.44 -9.04 -2.77
C GLU A 22 -0.16 -9.49 -3.45
N ALA A 23 1.01 -9.28 -2.84
CA ALA A 23 2.27 -9.76 -3.38
C ALA A 23 2.28 -11.29 -3.56
N VAL A 24 1.72 -12.03 -2.59
CA VAL A 24 1.56 -13.49 -2.71
C VAL A 24 0.56 -13.84 -3.82
N LEU A 25 -0.58 -13.16 -3.90
CA LEU A 25 -1.58 -13.39 -4.94
C LEU A 25 -1.03 -13.12 -6.35
N GLU A 26 -0.25 -12.05 -6.55
CA GLU A 26 0.41 -11.76 -7.81
C GLU A 26 1.38 -12.90 -8.16
N ILE A 27 2.26 -13.34 -7.27
CA ILE A 27 3.21 -14.45 -7.52
C ILE A 27 2.50 -15.76 -7.89
N VAL A 28 1.36 -16.05 -7.25
CA VAL A 28 0.65 -17.33 -7.42
C VAL A 28 -0.24 -17.30 -8.66
N LEU A 29 -1.02 -16.22 -8.85
CA LEU A 29 -2.07 -16.15 -9.86
C LEU A 29 -1.62 -15.57 -11.19
N GLU A 30 -0.50 -14.85 -11.24
CA GLU A 30 0.04 -14.28 -12.50
C GLU A 30 0.46 -15.37 -13.50
N LYS A 31 0.71 -16.60 -13.03
CA LYS A 31 1.02 -17.76 -13.89
C LYS A 31 -0.18 -18.24 -14.70
N LEU A 32 -1.39 -17.87 -14.29
CA LEU A 32 -2.63 -18.27 -14.96
C LEU A 32 -3.01 -17.23 -16.03
N PRO A 33 -3.73 -17.64 -17.10
CA PRO A 33 -4.29 -16.70 -18.06
C PRO A 33 -5.12 -15.61 -17.35
N PRO A 34 -5.01 -14.32 -17.74
CA PRO A 34 -5.69 -13.22 -17.03
C PRO A 34 -7.21 -13.38 -16.85
N HIS A 35 -7.88 -14.04 -17.80
CA HIS A 35 -9.33 -14.29 -17.73
C HIS A 35 -9.70 -15.40 -16.74
N GLU A 36 -8.76 -16.29 -16.41
CA GLU A 36 -8.97 -17.43 -15.51
C GLU A 36 -8.45 -17.16 -14.09
N SER A 37 -7.48 -16.26 -13.95
CA SER A 37 -6.80 -16.01 -12.67
C SER A 37 -7.69 -15.31 -11.63
N GLY A 38 -8.62 -14.46 -12.07
CA GLY A 38 -9.41 -13.59 -11.19
C GLY A 38 -8.59 -12.53 -10.44
N LEU A 39 -7.28 -12.44 -10.71
CA LEU A 39 -6.31 -11.62 -9.97
C LEU A 39 -6.71 -10.15 -9.95
N ALA A 40 -6.97 -9.57 -11.12
CA ALA A 40 -7.32 -8.15 -11.24
C ALA A 40 -8.61 -7.80 -10.48
N LEU A 41 -9.59 -8.71 -10.40
CA LEU A 41 -10.84 -8.49 -9.70
C LEU A 41 -10.65 -8.58 -8.17
N ILE A 42 -9.92 -9.59 -7.70
CA ILE A 42 -9.65 -9.77 -6.27
C ILE A 42 -8.81 -8.60 -5.75
N HIS A 43 -7.72 -8.27 -6.44
CA HIS A 43 -6.84 -7.16 -6.10
C HIS A 43 -7.64 -5.84 -6.01
N ALA A 44 -8.42 -5.52 -7.05
CA ALA A 44 -9.26 -4.32 -7.07
C ALA A 44 -10.26 -4.21 -5.90
N LYS A 45 -10.72 -5.35 -5.36
CA LYS A 45 -11.60 -5.38 -4.19
C LYS A 45 -10.84 -5.17 -2.90
N ILE A 46 -9.66 -5.79 -2.74
CA ILE A 46 -8.82 -5.61 -1.55
C ILE A 46 -8.44 -4.13 -1.41
N ASP A 47 -7.94 -3.51 -2.49
CA ASP A 47 -7.62 -2.07 -2.54
C ASP A 47 -8.77 -1.22 -2.03
N ARG A 48 -9.96 -1.45 -2.60
CA ARG A 48 -11.12 -0.58 -2.37
C ARG A 48 -11.72 -0.76 -0.97
N PHE A 49 -11.82 -1.99 -0.49
CA PHE A 49 -12.61 -2.31 0.70
C PHE A 49 -11.78 -2.51 1.96
N VAL A 50 -10.47 -2.73 1.84
CA VAL A 50 -9.60 -2.99 2.99
C VAL A 50 -8.43 -2.02 3.01
N GLU A 51 -7.70 -1.93 1.90
CA GLU A 51 -6.44 -1.21 1.87
C GLU A 51 -6.60 0.32 1.97
N ILE A 52 -7.42 0.92 1.10
CA ILE A 52 -7.71 2.36 1.11
C ILE A 52 -8.31 2.80 2.46
N PRO A 53 -9.31 2.10 3.04
CA PRO A 53 -9.78 2.42 4.39
C PRO A 53 -8.67 2.39 5.45
N ALA A 54 -7.79 1.39 5.42
CA ALA A 54 -6.67 1.29 6.36
C ALA A 54 -5.68 2.46 6.19
N ILE A 55 -5.36 2.83 4.94
CA ILE A 55 -4.52 4.01 4.62
C ILE A 55 -5.14 5.29 5.16
N VAL A 56 -6.45 5.50 4.95
CA VAL A 56 -7.16 6.70 5.44
C VAL A 56 -7.08 6.80 6.96
N VAL A 57 -7.29 5.69 7.68
CA VAL A 57 -7.15 5.66 9.14
C VAL A 57 -5.70 5.93 9.56
N ALA A 58 -4.72 5.34 8.89
CA ALA A 58 -3.29 5.57 9.17
C ALA A 58 -2.89 7.04 8.95
N LEU A 59 -3.36 7.67 7.88
CA LEU A 59 -3.15 9.10 7.59
C LEU A 59 -3.79 9.99 8.66
N ALA A 60 -5.05 9.75 9.01
CA ALA A 60 -5.77 10.55 9.99
C ALA A 60 -5.09 10.48 11.37
N THR A 61 -4.81 9.27 11.84
CA THR A 61 -4.15 9.05 13.15
C THR A 61 -2.70 9.53 13.14
N GLY A 62 -1.96 9.35 12.04
CA GLY A 62 -0.60 9.85 11.87
C GLY A 62 -0.55 11.39 11.89
N GLY A 63 -1.44 12.04 11.14
CA GLY A 63 -1.58 13.49 11.12
C GLY A 63 -1.94 14.06 12.49
N GLN A 64 -2.84 13.40 13.22
CA GLN A 64 -3.18 13.80 14.58
C GLN A 64 -1.98 13.73 15.54
N MET A 65 -1.21 12.63 15.50
CA MET A 65 -0.01 12.49 16.33
C MET A 65 1.06 13.54 15.99
N LEU A 66 1.24 13.83 14.69
CA LEU A 66 2.16 14.86 14.24
C LEU A 66 1.75 16.26 14.72
N HIS A 67 0.46 16.58 14.69
CA HIS A 67 -0.04 17.88 15.12
C HIS A 67 0.06 18.08 16.65
N GLN A 68 -0.19 17.02 17.45
CA GLN A 68 -0.31 17.16 18.90
C GLN A 68 1.01 16.97 19.66
N GLN A 69 1.95 16.16 19.14
CA GLN A 69 3.01 15.57 19.97
C GLN A 69 4.38 15.49 19.29
N ALA A 70 4.54 15.93 18.03
CA ALA A 70 5.80 15.72 17.32
C ALA A 70 6.86 16.79 17.63
N SER A 71 7.97 16.35 18.21
CA SER A 71 9.28 16.97 18.00
C SER A 71 9.85 16.48 16.68
N TRP A 72 10.11 17.40 15.75
CA TRP A 72 10.68 17.07 14.46
C TRP A 72 12.18 16.79 14.60
N ASP A 73 12.55 15.53 14.41
CA ASP A 73 13.92 15.05 14.31
C ASP A 73 14.15 14.35 12.96
N ASN A 74 15.41 14.11 12.60
CA ASN A 74 15.77 13.53 11.30
C ASN A 74 15.14 12.14 11.08
N LEU A 75 14.98 11.33 12.13
CA LEU A 75 14.38 10.00 12.02
C LEU A 75 12.87 10.09 11.81
N LEU A 76 12.20 11.04 12.46
CA LEU A 76 10.79 11.30 12.25
C LEU A 76 10.53 11.82 10.83
N VAL A 77 11.35 12.75 10.34
CA VAL A 77 11.26 13.24 8.95
C VAL A 77 11.44 12.10 7.95
N ALA A 78 12.42 11.22 8.15
CA ALA A 78 12.64 10.06 7.29
C ALA A 78 11.44 9.10 7.32
N LYS A 79 10.94 8.77 8.52
CA LYS A 79 9.76 7.90 8.70
C LYS A 79 8.53 8.47 7.99
N VAL A 80 8.24 9.75 8.19
CA VAL A 80 7.07 10.42 7.60
C VAL A 80 7.21 10.48 6.09
N SER A 81 8.39 10.84 5.56
CA SER A 81 8.65 10.88 4.12
C SER A 81 8.44 9.52 3.46
N LEU A 82 8.93 8.45 4.09
CA LEU A 82 8.72 7.07 3.61
C LEU A 82 7.24 6.68 3.68
N GLY A 83 6.53 7.01 4.77
CA GLY A 83 5.11 6.75 4.90
C GLY A 83 4.26 7.49 3.85
N VAL A 84 4.55 8.77 3.61
CA VAL A 84 3.88 9.56 2.56
C VAL A 84 4.18 9.00 1.17
N SER A 85 5.43 8.62 0.91
CA SER A 85 5.82 7.98 -0.35
C SER A 85 5.06 6.67 -0.58
N ALA A 86 4.93 5.84 0.47
CA ALA A 86 4.12 4.63 0.42
C ALA A 86 2.66 4.94 0.05
N VAL A 87 2.02 5.92 0.69
CA VAL A 87 0.64 6.31 0.39
C VAL A 87 0.46 6.74 -1.07
N VAL A 88 1.39 7.57 -1.57
CA VAL A 88 1.36 8.05 -2.97
C VAL A 88 1.52 6.89 -3.93
N LEU A 89 2.53 6.05 -3.74
CA LEU A 89 2.80 4.90 -4.60
C LEU A 89 1.63 3.91 -4.56
N ASN A 90 1.04 3.70 -3.39
CA ASN A 90 -0.13 2.84 -3.25
C ASN A 90 -1.35 3.37 -3.99
N THR A 91 -1.57 4.69 -3.93
CA THR A 91 -2.66 5.33 -4.67
C THR A 91 -2.48 5.13 -6.18
N ILE A 92 -1.25 5.26 -6.68
CA ILE A 92 -0.93 5.01 -8.08
C ILE A 92 -1.10 3.51 -8.41
N ALA A 93 -0.67 2.60 -7.52
CA ALA A 93 -0.83 1.16 -7.70
C ALA A 93 -2.32 0.75 -7.77
N ALA A 94 -3.16 1.26 -6.86
CA ALA A 94 -4.60 1.02 -6.88
C ALA A 94 -5.23 1.56 -8.19
N PHE A 95 -4.79 2.72 -8.67
CA PHE A 95 -5.22 3.23 -9.97
C PHE A 95 -4.84 2.28 -11.11
N THR A 96 -3.60 1.79 -11.16
CA THR A 96 -3.17 0.87 -12.22
C THR A 96 -3.91 -0.47 -12.15
N VAL A 97 -4.27 -0.97 -10.96
CA VAL A 97 -5.12 -2.17 -10.79
C VAL A 97 -6.52 -1.95 -11.36
N GLN A 98 -7.16 -0.82 -11.08
CA GLN A 98 -8.48 -0.52 -11.66
C GLN A 98 -8.41 -0.42 -13.19
N ARG A 99 -7.36 0.20 -13.73
CA ARG A 99 -7.14 0.27 -15.18
C ARG A 99 -6.86 -1.11 -15.79
N ARG A 100 -6.07 -1.94 -15.13
CA ARG A 100 -5.82 -3.34 -15.50
C ARG A 100 -7.13 -4.12 -15.58
N LEU A 101 -8.00 -3.97 -14.58
CA LEU A 101 -9.32 -4.60 -14.57
C LEU A 101 -10.24 -4.11 -15.71
N GLN A 102 -10.26 -2.80 -15.99
CA GLN A 102 -11.03 -2.24 -17.09
C GLN A 102 -10.57 -2.77 -18.45
N CYS A 103 -9.26 -2.85 -18.69
CA CYS A 103 -8.70 -3.45 -19.89
C CYS A 103 -9.10 -4.92 -20.03
N LEU A 104 -9.05 -5.70 -18.93
CA LEU A 104 -9.48 -7.09 -18.93
C LEU A 104 -10.96 -7.24 -19.33
N GLN A 105 -11.83 -6.40 -18.78
CA GLN A 105 -13.27 -6.38 -19.10
C GLN A 105 -13.55 -5.97 -20.54
N ALA A 106 -12.71 -5.11 -21.12
CA ALA A 106 -12.79 -4.68 -22.51
C ALA A 106 -12.11 -5.65 -23.50
N ASN A 107 -11.54 -6.77 -23.03
CA ASN A 107 -10.68 -7.67 -23.81
C ASN A 107 -9.46 -6.98 -24.46
N ASP A 108 -8.99 -5.88 -23.88
CA ASP A 108 -7.78 -5.16 -24.30
C ASP A 108 -6.54 -5.73 -23.60
N MET A 109 -5.95 -6.77 -24.20
CA MET A 109 -4.78 -7.44 -23.62
C MET A 109 -3.50 -6.61 -23.70
N ALA A 110 -3.39 -5.70 -24.66
CA ALA A 110 -2.24 -4.80 -24.78
C ALA A 110 -2.25 -3.78 -23.63
N GLY A 111 -3.40 -3.16 -23.36
CA GLY A 111 -3.60 -2.28 -22.22
C GLY A 111 -3.43 -2.99 -20.88
N TYR A 112 -3.94 -4.22 -20.76
CA TYR A 112 -3.74 -5.05 -19.57
C TYR A 112 -2.24 -5.22 -19.25
N GLY A 113 -1.45 -5.65 -20.24
CA GLY A 113 -0.01 -5.86 -20.06
C GLY A 113 0.79 -4.58 -19.79
N LEU A 114 0.32 -3.43 -20.27
CA LEU A 114 0.90 -2.13 -19.90
C LEU A 114 0.68 -1.83 -18.41
N PHE A 115 -0.58 -1.89 -17.95
CA PHE A 115 -0.91 -1.56 -16.58
C PHE A 115 -0.38 -2.59 -15.57
N ASN A 116 -0.24 -3.87 -15.96
CA ASN A 116 0.40 -4.89 -15.12
C ASN A 116 1.87 -4.52 -14.80
N ARG A 117 2.66 -4.22 -15.84
CA ARG A 117 4.07 -3.85 -15.66
C ARG A 117 4.26 -2.56 -14.87
N TRP A 118 3.35 -1.60 -15.04
CA TRP A 118 3.35 -0.38 -14.24
C TRP A 118 3.04 -0.68 -12.78
N HIS A 119 2.00 -1.49 -12.53
CA HIS A 119 1.62 -1.93 -11.20
C HIS A 119 2.77 -2.62 -10.47
N GLU A 120 3.43 -3.61 -11.08
CA GLU A 120 4.57 -4.32 -10.48
C GLU A 120 5.69 -3.36 -10.04
N ARG A 121 6.11 -2.45 -10.92
CA ARG A 121 7.21 -1.51 -10.63
C ARG A 121 6.86 -0.54 -9.51
N ILE A 122 5.64 -0.02 -9.51
CA ILE A 122 5.15 0.90 -8.48
C ILE A 122 4.97 0.15 -7.16
N GLY A 123 4.45 -1.08 -7.21
CA GLY A 123 4.26 -1.96 -6.05
C GLY A 123 5.56 -2.24 -5.30
N VAL A 124 6.66 -2.53 -6.02
CA VAL A 124 7.99 -2.68 -5.39
C VAL A 124 8.39 -1.41 -4.63
N GLY A 125 8.20 -0.23 -5.23
CA GLY A 125 8.47 1.05 -4.57
C GLY A 125 7.60 1.27 -3.32
N CYS A 126 6.32 0.89 -3.39
CA CYS A 126 5.39 0.97 -2.27
C CYS A 126 5.88 0.08 -1.10
N VAL A 127 6.19 -1.18 -1.37
CA VAL A 127 6.71 -2.14 -0.37
C VAL A 127 7.97 -1.61 0.30
N LEU A 128 8.95 -1.14 -0.48
CA LEU A 128 10.19 -0.59 0.06
C LEU A 128 9.93 0.63 0.95
N SER A 129 8.98 1.49 0.57
CA SER A 129 8.59 2.67 1.36
C SER A 129 7.92 2.27 2.69
N ILE A 130 7.01 1.30 2.68
CA ILE A 130 6.36 0.78 3.89
C ILE A 130 7.39 0.15 4.83
N VAL A 131 8.21 -0.77 4.32
CA VAL A 131 9.26 -1.45 5.10
C VAL A 131 10.23 -0.43 5.68
N GLY A 132 10.66 0.56 4.89
CA GLY A 132 11.52 1.64 5.36
C GLY A 132 10.88 2.44 6.49
N ALA A 133 9.62 2.84 6.36
CA ALA A 133 8.91 3.61 7.40
C ALA A 133 8.77 2.81 8.71
N ILE A 134 8.49 1.50 8.61
CA ILE A 134 8.42 0.59 9.76
C ILE A 134 9.80 0.44 10.40
N ALA A 135 10.85 0.18 9.62
CA ALA A 135 12.21 -0.02 10.11
C ALA A 135 12.75 1.24 10.81
N VAL A 136 12.61 2.42 10.19
CA VAL A 136 13.00 3.70 10.81
C VAL A 136 12.19 3.95 12.08
N GLY A 137 10.89 3.63 12.06
CA GLY A 137 10.03 3.72 13.24
C GLY A 137 10.45 2.81 14.38
N GLY A 138 10.79 1.56 14.10
CA GLY A 138 11.30 0.61 15.09
C GLY A 138 12.65 1.06 15.66
N TYR A 139 13.56 1.49 14.79
CA TYR A 139 14.85 2.02 15.21
C TYR A 139 14.72 3.24 16.12
N ARG A 140 13.87 4.21 15.77
CA ARG A 140 13.60 5.41 16.58
C ARG A 140 13.01 5.10 17.96
N ILE A 141 12.36 3.95 18.14
CA ILE A 141 11.84 3.51 19.45
C ILE A 141 12.96 2.83 20.28
N SER A 142 13.96 2.26 19.62
CA SER A 142 15.05 1.53 20.27
C SER A 142 16.22 2.40 20.74
N VAL A 143 16.31 3.65 20.27
CA VAL A 143 17.35 4.63 20.60
C VAL A 143 16.74 5.75 21.42
#